data_AF-A0A431LMM2-F1
#
_entry.id   AF-A0A431LMM2-F1
#
_cell.length_a   1.000
_cell.length_b   1.000
_cell.length_c   1.000
_cell.angle_alpha   90.00
_cell.angle_beta   90.00
_cell.angle_gamma   90.00
#
_symmetry.space_group_name_H-M   'P 1'
#
loop_
_entity.id
_entity.type
_entity.pdbx_description
1 polymer ?
#
loop_
_entity_poly.entity_id
_entity_poly.type
_entity_poly.pdbx_seq_one_letter_code
_entity_poly.pdbx_strand_id
1 'polypeptide(L)'
;MPPTTADTTDRVQQTVSRIESANQNGHIDAQRLHQELFALRQQDSTNGKVDKETFKNDLAAVTKQLHKDGILPNLDIVETGDTNFAYRGISTASTSPVDGSASLVTKAHGTTFTYDKDNHVQSWTTKSGDTWKYDAKDGKYHEYENGKETRKSTDDVVTINAKGRETLSHADGSSTTISPWGGTIDRDANGLITHETNRNSSKTFEYKDGELSAMTVERDGKKVSYAKADDGKFYSSADPDHKKPLDISLDPKQEGAVKITDKSGATTEEGWAGTVVHWDKDQHLTSIEYSNGNKASGFSYDASNQLTGFSMTGKDGKTHSYKSENGMVSIDGATPIAGTLSASDSGRLTVTQTGDGSDAQFKSIDFRLGGSEVVSAKFGDKTMPTEIINGGGKISRFKYDQNGSLTEIDAYGYQLHRDNGQWLDGNNKSADVVPLVEPNGTFSVIHGDGSYEQWSAGGVHTESIPDTADAIAKEAKEVEDSRAAAIADAAAGNGTDATGAVNGDPNLAATICRDAKLVARRMDSHGLCLKGVATALDMAGTGNIHGGSAYMAAGRLARDNQFQEIPENSKLKPGDIVVHGTTRTNPHGHILVYLGNGMEASDHIGPLTDMDYGSFTRVFRPVG
;
A
#
# COMPACT_ATOMS: atom_id res chain seq x y z
N MET A 1 -36.60 -16.46 12.14
CA MET A 1 -36.12 -16.91 13.46
C MET A 1 -34.76 -16.26 13.67
N PRO A 2 -34.44 -15.74 14.87
CA PRO A 2 -33.09 -15.23 15.12
C PRO A 2 -32.07 -16.36 14.89
N PRO A 3 -30.90 -16.06 14.31
CA PRO A 3 -29.85 -17.06 14.12
C PRO A 3 -29.47 -17.67 15.47
N THR A 4 -29.18 -18.97 15.47
CA THR A 4 -28.72 -19.66 16.68
C THR A 4 -27.28 -19.25 16.99
N THR A 5 -26.86 -19.31 18.26
CA THR A 5 -25.48 -18.96 18.67
C THR A 5 -24.38 -19.77 17.98
N ALA A 6 -24.70 -20.98 17.51
CA ALA A 6 -23.80 -21.79 16.70
C ALA A 6 -23.56 -21.19 15.30
N ASP A 7 -24.62 -20.64 14.68
CA ASP A 7 -24.60 -20.01 13.36
C ASP A 7 -23.77 -18.72 13.35
N THR A 8 -23.85 -17.95 14.44
CA THR A 8 -23.05 -16.74 14.66
C THR A 8 -21.55 -17.03 14.73
N THR A 9 -21.16 -18.09 15.44
CA THR A 9 -19.74 -18.45 15.65
C THR A 9 -19.08 -18.89 14.34
N ASP A 10 -19.81 -19.65 13.52
CA ASP A 10 -19.29 -20.16 12.24
C ASP A 10 -19.06 -19.04 11.21
N ARG A 11 -19.97 -18.05 11.14
CA ARG A 11 -19.84 -16.91 10.21
C ARG A 11 -18.65 -16.01 10.54
N VAL A 12 -18.46 -15.70 11.82
CA VAL A 12 -17.31 -14.93 12.32
C VAL A 12 -16.01 -15.64 11.98
N GLN A 13 -15.90 -16.94 12.30
CA GLN A 13 -14.69 -17.72 12.03
C GLN A 13 -14.39 -17.84 10.54
N GLN A 14 -15.41 -18.10 9.70
CA GLN A 14 -15.20 -18.14 8.25
C GLN A 14 -14.73 -16.80 7.69
N THR A 15 -15.26 -15.69 8.18
CA THR A 15 -14.86 -14.34 7.74
C THR A 15 -13.43 -14.03 8.17
N VAL A 16 -13.06 -14.34 9.41
CA VAL A 16 -11.67 -14.25 9.91
C VAL A 16 -10.74 -15.08 9.04
N SER A 17 -11.02 -16.37 8.81
CA SER A 17 -10.15 -17.24 8.01
C SER A 17 -9.96 -16.74 6.58
N ARG A 18 -11.00 -16.15 5.96
CA ARG A 18 -10.88 -15.57 4.61
C ARG A 18 -10.02 -14.31 4.61
N ILE A 19 -10.12 -13.46 5.64
CA ILE A 19 -9.26 -12.28 5.81
C ILE A 19 -7.80 -12.70 6.07
N GLU A 20 -7.58 -13.70 6.94
CA GLU A 20 -6.26 -14.24 7.25
C GLU A 20 -5.61 -14.89 6.04
N SER A 21 -6.35 -15.68 5.26
CA SER A 21 -5.84 -16.31 4.03
C SER A 21 -5.43 -15.29 2.96
N ALA A 22 -5.97 -14.07 3.04
CA ALA A 22 -5.63 -12.96 2.17
C ALA A 22 -4.46 -12.11 2.69
N ASN A 23 -3.99 -12.36 3.92
CA ASN A 23 -2.83 -11.70 4.49
C ASN A 23 -1.55 -12.32 3.91
N GLN A 24 -1.01 -11.70 2.87
CA GLN A 24 0.27 -12.11 2.28
C GLN A 24 1.39 -11.27 2.90
N ASN A 25 2.35 -11.93 3.55
CA ASN A 25 3.54 -11.30 4.13
C ASN A 25 3.27 -10.26 5.24
N GLY A 26 2.16 -10.36 5.97
CA GLY A 26 1.80 -9.40 7.03
C GLY A 26 1.13 -8.13 6.51
N HIS A 27 0.80 -8.08 5.22
CA HIS A 27 -0.01 -7.04 4.62
C HIS A 27 -1.38 -7.59 4.24
N ILE A 28 -2.42 -7.01 4.83
CA ILE A 28 -3.80 -7.27 4.42
C ILE A 28 -4.12 -6.45 3.19
N ASP A 29 -4.60 -7.11 2.14
CA ASP A 29 -5.24 -6.45 1.01
C ASP A 29 -6.51 -5.73 1.50
N ALA A 30 -6.48 -4.38 1.49
CA ALA A 30 -7.58 -3.54 1.94
C ALA A 30 -8.88 -3.74 1.15
N GLN A 31 -8.79 -4.07 -0.15
CA GLN A 31 -9.95 -4.38 -0.99
C GLN A 31 -10.56 -5.73 -0.58
N ARG A 32 -9.70 -6.71 -0.30
CA ARG A 32 -10.15 -8.03 0.16
C ARG A 32 -10.78 -7.98 1.55
N LEU A 33 -10.17 -7.24 2.48
CA LEU A 33 -10.75 -6.97 3.80
C LEU A 33 -12.14 -6.32 3.67
N HIS A 34 -12.26 -5.29 2.83
CA HIS A 34 -13.54 -4.63 2.58
C HIS A 34 -14.61 -5.59 2.01
N GLN A 35 -14.23 -6.44 1.05
CA GLN A 35 -15.13 -7.45 0.46
C GLN A 35 -15.66 -8.43 1.51
N GLU A 36 -14.78 -8.90 2.40
CA GLU A 36 -15.15 -9.90 3.41
C GLU A 36 -16.04 -9.30 4.50
N LEU A 37 -15.78 -8.08 4.94
CA LEU A 37 -16.65 -7.35 5.88
C LEU A 37 -18.02 -7.03 5.24
N PHE A 38 -18.05 -6.72 3.95
CA PHE A 38 -19.30 -6.52 3.22
C PHE A 38 -20.10 -7.83 3.09
N ALA A 39 -19.43 -8.97 2.88
CA ALA A 39 -20.06 -10.28 2.87
C ALA A 39 -20.68 -10.64 4.23
N LEU A 40 -19.96 -10.36 5.33
CA LEU A 40 -20.49 -10.53 6.69
C LEU A 40 -21.78 -9.70 6.89
N ARG A 41 -21.77 -8.44 6.45
CA ARG A 41 -22.94 -7.57 6.52
C ARG A 41 -24.14 -8.07 5.70
N GLN A 42 -23.90 -8.67 4.54
CA GLN A 42 -24.98 -9.30 3.76
C GLN A 42 -25.56 -10.51 4.48
N GLN A 43 -24.73 -11.31 5.15
CA GLN A 43 -25.19 -12.45 5.94
C GLN A 43 -26.04 -12.03 7.15
N ASP A 44 -25.80 -10.84 7.69
CA ASP A 44 -26.61 -10.24 8.76
C ASP A 44 -27.78 -9.39 8.24
N SER A 45 -28.05 -9.42 6.94
CA SER A 45 -29.18 -8.74 6.33
C SER A 45 -30.38 -9.66 6.15
N THR A 46 -31.56 -9.21 6.58
CA THR A 46 -32.83 -9.88 6.26
C THR A 46 -33.64 -9.00 5.31
N ASN A 47 -34.04 -9.52 4.14
CA ASN A 47 -34.78 -8.78 3.11
C ASN A 47 -34.08 -7.46 2.68
N GLY A 48 -32.74 -7.47 2.60
CA GLY A 48 -31.94 -6.31 2.22
C GLY A 48 -31.79 -5.24 3.30
N LYS A 49 -32.33 -5.46 4.51
CA LYS A 49 -32.13 -4.60 5.67
C LYS A 49 -31.18 -5.28 6.66
N VAL A 50 -30.08 -4.61 6.99
CA VAL A 50 -29.10 -5.10 7.98
C VAL A 50 -29.74 -5.14 9.37
N ASP A 51 -29.61 -6.28 10.04
CA ASP A 51 -29.77 -6.36 11.48
C ASP A 51 -28.54 -5.74 12.15
N LYS A 52 -28.65 -4.45 12.50
CA LYS A 52 -27.54 -3.66 13.03
C LYS A 52 -26.95 -4.23 14.32
N GLU A 53 -27.78 -4.86 15.16
CA GLU A 53 -27.31 -5.40 16.44
C GLU A 53 -26.51 -6.68 16.21
N THR A 54 -27.02 -7.59 15.38
CA THR A 54 -26.30 -8.81 15.00
C THR A 54 -25.00 -8.48 14.28
N PHE A 55 -25.05 -7.58 13.28
CA PHE A 55 -23.87 -7.19 12.52
C PHE A 55 -22.80 -6.51 13.39
N LYS A 56 -23.19 -5.64 14.32
CA LYS A 56 -22.26 -5.01 15.26
C LYS A 56 -21.55 -6.05 16.14
N ASN A 57 -22.27 -7.06 16.62
CA ASN A 57 -21.71 -8.13 17.44
C ASN A 57 -20.74 -9.01 16.64
N ASP A 58 -21.09 -9.37 15.41
CA ASP A 58 -20.25 -10.19 14.54
C ASP A 58 -18.99 -9.43 14.11
N LEU A 59 -19.12 -8.14 13.76
CA LEU A 59 -17.98 -7.27 13.43
C LEU A 59 -17.02 -7.15 14.63
N ALA A 60 -17.54 -6.92 15.83
CA ALA A 60 -16.71 -6.87 17.04
C ALA A 60 -16.00 -8.20 17.30
N ALA A 61 -16.65 -9.33 17.06
CA ALA A 61 -16.05 -10.65 17.21
C ALA A 61 -14.96 -10.92 16.17
N VAL A 62 -15.17 -10.54 14.90
CA VAL A 62 -14.15 -10.61 13.83
C VAL A 62 -12.95 -9.75 14.20
N THR A 63 -13.17 -8.48 14.56
CA THR A 63 -12.06 -7.58 14.91
C THR A 63 -11.26 -8.07 16.10
N LYS A 64 -11.95 -8.53 17.16
CA LYS A 64 -11.30 -9.09 18.35
C LYS A 64 -10.44 -10.31 18.01
N GLN A 65 -10.91 -11.15 17.09
CA GLN A 65 -10.17 -12.32 16.66
C GLN A 65 -8.95 -11.90 15.80
N LEU A 66 -9.11 -10.99 14.83
CA LEU A 66 -8.00 -10.44 14.04
C LEU A 66 -6.93 -9.71 14.90
N HIS A 67 -7.34 -9.10 16.02
CA HIS A 67 -6.40 -8.56 17.03
C HIS A 67 -5.62 -9.67 17.72
N LYS A 68 -6.32 -10.71 18.16
CA LYS A 68 -5.73 -11.88 18.83
C LYS A 68 -4.74 -12.61 17.92
N ASP A 69 -5.03 -12.65 16.62
CA ASP A 69 -4.21 -13.31 15.62
C ASP A 69 -3.05 -12.42 15.12
N GLY A 70 -2.96 -11.19 15.63
CA GLY A 70 -1.89 -10.24 15.28
C GLY A 70 -1.98 -9.73 13.84
N ILE A 71 -3.15 -9.88 13.21
CA ILE A 71 -3.44 -9.48 11.83
C ILE A 71 -3.71 -7.97 11.77
N LEU A 72 -4.43 -7.43 12.77
CA LEU A 72 -4.72 -6.01 12.92
C LEU A 72 -4.26 -5.47 14.29
N PRO A 73 -3.00 -5.64 14.69
CA PRO A 73 -2.57 -5.43 16.07
C PRO A 73 -2.77 -3.98 16.54
N ASN A 74 -2.68 -3.03 15.60
CA ASN A 74 -2.79 -1.60 15.84
C ASN A 74 -3.98 -0.96 15.10
N LEU A 75 -4.93 -1.76 14.62
CA LEU A 75 -6.02 -1.29 13.77
C LEU A 75 -7.35 -1.90 14.22
N ASP A 76 -8.34 -1.08 14.51
CA ASP A 76 -9.70 -1.49 14.82
C ASP A 76 -10.62 -1.23 13.62
N ILE A 77 -11.69 -2.01 13.49
CA ILE A 77 -12.68 -1.89 12.43
C ILE A 77 -13.97 -1.38 13.06
N VAL A 78 -14.40 -0.19 12.66
CA VAL A 78 -15.60 0.46 13.19
C VAL A 78 -16.64 0.68 12.10
N GLU A 79 -17.92 0.47 12.43
CA GLU A 79 -19.03 0.83 11.56
C GLU A 79 -19.22 2.37 11.59
N THR A 80 -19.32 3.00 10.41
CA THR A 80 -19.49 4.46 10.26
C THR A 80 -20.88 4.88 9.77
N GLY A 81 -21.84 3.95 9.78
CA GLY A 81 -23.23 4.20 9.42
C GLY A 81 -23.82 3.10 8.54
N ASP A 82 -24.94 3.41 7.89
CA ASP A 82 -25.80 2.42 7.21
C ASP A 82 -25.14 1.66 6.05
N THR A 83 -23.91 1.96 5.63
CA THR A 83 -23.23 1.24 4.52
C THR A 83 -21.72 1.09 4.62
N ASN A 84 -21.04 1.70 5.61
CA ASN A 84 -19.60 1.91 5.56
C ASN A 84 -18.85 1.41 6.80
N PHE A 85 -17.60 0.98 6.60
CA PHE A 85 -16.63 0.63 7.64
C PHE A 85 -15.46 1.61 7.59
N ALA A 86 -14.90 1.97 8.73
CA ALA A 86 -13.63 2.69 8.81
C ALA A 86 -12.62 1.89 9.64
N TYR A 87 -11.34 2.18 9.39
CA TYR A 87 -10.23 1.65 10.14
C TYR A 87 -9.73 2.71 11.12
N ARG A 88 -9.52 2.32 12.38
CA ARG A 88 -9.08 3.18 13.47
C ARG A 88 -7.73 2.70 13.98
N GLY A 89 -6.71 3.56 14.05
CA GLY A 89 -5.48 3.22 14.76
C GLY A 89 -5.73 3.06 16.27
N ILE A 90 -5.18 2.02 16.90
CA ILE A 90 -5.16 1.86 18.36
C ILE A 90 -3.72 2.00 18.87
N SER A 91 -3.53 2.82 19.90
CA SER A 91 -2.20 3.21 20.41
C SER A 91 -1.51 2.11 21.23
N THR A 92 -2.23 1.06 21.61
CA THR A 92 -1.70 -0.10 22.32
C THR A 92 -2.13 -1.37 21.61
N ALA A 93 -1.13 -2.13 21.14
CA ALA A 93 -1.36 -3.38 20.43
C ALA A 93 -2.17 -4.36 21.31
N SER A 94 -3.14 -5.06 20.72
CA SER A 94 -3.91 -6.15 21.37
C SER A 94 -4.77 -5.80 22.60
N THR A 95 -4.91 -4.51 22.95
CA THR A 95 -6.05 -4.06 23.75
C THR A 95 -7.14 -3.61 22.78
N SER A 96 -8.16 -4.43 22.53
CA SER A 96 -9.41 -3.88 21.99
C SER A 96 -9.79 -2.69 22.88
N PRO A 97 -10.15 -1.52 22.32
CA PRO A 97 -10.74 -0.46 23.11
C PRO A 97 -11.90 -1.08 23.86
N VAL A 98 -11.75 -1.18 25.19
CA VAL A 98 -12.87 -1.56 26.05
C VAL A 98 -13.94 -0.53 25.71
N ASP A 99 -15.14 -0.98 25.33
CA ASP A 99 -16.29 -0.11 25.02
C ASP A 99 -16.26 1.13 25.93
N GLY A 100 -15.89 2.29 25.39
CA GLY A 100 -15.86 3.56 26.12
C GLY A 100 -14.52 4.28 26.35
N SER A 101 -13.35 3.85 25.85
CA SER A 101 -12.12 4.65 25.96
C SER A 101 -11.85 5.57 24.76
N ALA A 102 -11.48 6.83 25.04
CA ALA A 102 -11.07 7.81 24.03
C ALA A 102 -9.96 7.25 23.13
N SER A 103 -10.14 7.32 21.81
CA SER A 103 -9.19 6.79 20.82
C SER A 103 -8.32 7.89 20.23
N LEU A 104 -7.15 7.60 19.66
CA LEU A 104 -6.24 8.57 19.04
C LEU A 104 -5.93 8.16 17.59
N VAL A 105 -6.13 9.05 16.61
CA VAL A 105 -5.85 8.79 15.18
C VAL A 105 -4.91 9.85 14.63
N THR A 106 -3.70 9.47 14.22
CA THR A 106 -2.71 10.38 13.61
C THR A 106 -2.74 10.26 12.08
N LYS A 107 -2.80 11.39 11.36
CA LYS A 107 -2.84 11.44 9.89
C LYS A 107 -1.53 11.98 9.28
N ALA A 108 -1.34 11.70 7.98
CA ALA A 108 -0.19 12.12 7.15
C ALA A 108 0.10 13.64 7.14
N HIS A 109 -0.82 14.49 7.59
CA HIS A 109 -0.62 15.94 7.73
C HIS A 109 -0.24 16.40 9.13
N GLY A 110 0.03 15.47 10.06
CA GLY A 110 0.38 15.78 11.45
C GLY A 110 -0.82 16.16 12.33
N THR A 111 -2.05 16.03 11.83
CA THR A 111 -3.26 16.24 12.64
C THR A 111 -3.64 14.94 13.35
N THR A 112 -3.95 15.05 14.65
CA THR A 112 -4.32 13.93 15.52
C THR A 112 -5.75 14.12 16.02
N PHE A 113 -6.63 13.13 15.88
CA PHE A 113 -8.02 13.18 16.33
C PHE A 113 -8.25 12.28 17.54
N THR A 114 -9.18 12.65 18.42
CA THR A 114 -9.77 11.75 19.41
C THR A 114 -11.26 11.60 19.23
N TYR A 115 -11.81 10.46 19.65
CA TYR A 115 -13.22 10.09 19.45
C TYR A 115 -13.87 9.56 20.73
N ASP A 116 -15.18 9.73 20.84
CA ASP A 116 -16.01 9.08 21.87
C ASP A 116 -16.49 7.68 21.44
N LYS A 117 -17.30 7.08 22.31
CA LYS A 117 -17.90 5.75 22.14
C LYS A 117 -18.90 5.65 20.98
N ASP A 118 -19.42 6.78 20.50
CA ASP A 118 -20.39 6.86 19.42
C ASP A 118 -19.72 7.35 18.11
N ASN A 119 -18.38 7.36 18.07
CA ASN A 119 -17.52 7.83 16.97
C ASN A 119 -17.64 9.34 16.66
N HIS A 120 -18.09 10.17 17.61
CA HIS A 120 -17.96 11.62 17.45
C HIS A 120 -16.56 12.08 17.83
N VAL A 121 -16.03 13.06 17.09
CA VAL A 121 -14.76 13.68 17.40
C VAL A 121 -14.85 14.37 18.77
N GLN A 122 -13.93 14.06 19.68
CA GLN A 122 -13.84 14.68 21.00
C GLN A 122 -12.74 15.73 21.06
N SER A 123 -11.68 15.57 20.27
CA SER A 123 -10.68 16.59 20.08
C SER A 123 -9.93 16.41 18.76
N TRP A 124 -9.27 17.44 18.27
CA TRP A 124 -8.22 17.29 17.28
C TRP A 124 -7.06 18.25 17.54
N THR A 125 -5.85 17.83 17.22
CA THR A 125 -4.64 18.65 17.32
C THR A 125 -4.06 18.81 15.94
N THR A 126 -3.88 20.03 15.46
CA THR A 126 -3.29 20.34 14.15
C THR A 126 -1.77 20.15 14.18
N LYS A 127 -1.14 20.16 12.99
CA LYS A 127 0.34 20.14 12.86
C LYS A 127 1.03 21.29 13.60
N SER A 128 0.38 22.45 13.74
CA SER A 128 0.89 23.61 14.48
C SER A 128 0.79 23.44 16.00
N GLY A 129 0.12 22.39 16.49
CA GLY A 129 -0.07 22.11 17.91
C GLY A 129 -1.37 22.67 18.50
N ASP A 130 -2.19 23.35 17.69
CA ASP A 130 -3.48 23.89 18.12
C ASP A 130 -4.45 22.74 18.34
N THR A 131 -5.05 22.67 19.53
CA THR A 131 -5.92 21.56 19.92
C THR A 131 -7.35 22.04 20.11
N TRP A 132 -8.31 21.49 19.41
CA TRP A 132 -9.73 21.75 19.62
C TRP A 132 -10.36 20.63 20.42
N LYS A 133 -11.26 20.93 21.36
CA LYS A 133 -11.93 19.93 22.20
C LYS A 133 -13.41 20.19 22.31
N TYR A 134 -14.21 19.14 22.20
CA TYR A 134 -15.67 19.19 22.37
C TYR A 134 -16.03 19.37 23.86
N ASP A 135 -16.86 20.36 24.16
CA ASP A 135 -17.52 20.52 25.46
C ASP A 135 -19.01 20.15 25.32
N ALA A 136 -19.40 19.05 25.95
CA ALA A 136 -20.78 18.58 25.95
C ALA A 136 -21.75 19.52 26.70
N LYS A 137 -21.26 20.47 27.50
CA LYS A 137 -22.12 21.41 28.26
C LYS A 137 -22.76 22.47 27.37
N ASP A 138 -22.02 22.96 26.38
CA ASP A 138 -22.51 23.96 25.42
C ASP A 138 -22.63 23.41 24.00
N GLY A 139 -22.19 22.16 23.77
CA GLY A 139 -22.30 21.46 22.49
C GLY A 139 -21.32 21.99 21.44
N LYS A 140 -20.20 22.60 21.86
CA LYS A 140 -19.24 23.25 20.97
C LYS A 140 -17.83 22.69 21.12
N TYR A 141 -17.02 22.86 20.09
CA TYR A 141 -15.57 22.69 20.18
C TYR A 141 -14.90 24.01 20.56
N HIS A 142 -13.98 23.95 21.51
CA HIS A 142 -13.17 25.09 21.96
C HIS A 142 -11.71 24.89 21.58
N GLU A 143 -11.06 25.94 21.08
CA GLU A 143 -9.64 25.90 20.71
C GLU A 143 -8.74 26.07 21.95
N TYR A 144 -7.64 25.33 21.98
CA TYR A 144 -6.60 25.37 22.99
C TYR A 144 -5.24 25.56 22.31
N GLU A 145 -4.56 26.66 22.64
CA GLU A 145 -3.19 26.93 22.23
C GLU A 145 -2.25 26.67 23.41
N ASN A 146 -1.24 25.81 23.24
CA ASN A 146 -0.30 25.43 24.31
C ASN A 146 -1.00 24.98 25.62
N GLY A 147 -2.12 24.26 25.48
CA GLY A 147 -2.92 23.76 26.60
C GLY A 147 -3.82 24.79 27.28
N LYS A 148 -3.90 26.04 26.80
CA LYS A 148 -4.81 27.07 27.31
C LYS A 148 -5.95 27.33 26.32
N GLU A 149 -7.17 27.29 26.83
CA GLU A 149 -8.38 27.61 26.06
C GLU A 149 -8.33 29.05 25.55
N THR A 150 -8.62 29.25 24.27
CA THR A 150 -8.76 30.57 23.66
C THR A 150 -10.22 31.01 23.71
N ARG A 151 -10.57 32.14 23.08
CA ARG A 151 -11.97 32.59 22.98
C ARG A 151 -12.71 32.00 21.78
N LYS A 152 -12.03 31.20 20.95
CA LYS A 152 -12.63 30.63 19.75
C LYS A 152 -13.38 29.36 20.12
N SER A 153 -14.63 29.29 19.65
CA SER A 153 -15.44 28.09 19.70
C SER A 153 -16.16 27.90 18.36
N THR A 154 -16.52 26.66 18.05
CA THR A 154 -17.34 26.32 16.88
C THR A 154 -18.38 25.26 17.25
N ASP A 155 -19.57 25.35 16.68
CA ASP A 155 -20.62 24.32 16.71
C ASP A 155 -20.54 23.36 15.51
N ASP A 156 -19.48 23.47 14.70
CA ASP A 156 -19.24 22.58 13.57
C ASP A 156 -19.02 21.14 14.02
N VAL A 157 -19.61 20.19 13.29
CA VAL A 157 -19.42 18.76 13.50
C VAL A 157 -18.38 18.25 12.50
N VAL A 158 -17.27 17.70 13.00
CA VAL A 158 -16.25 17.07 12.16
C VAL A 158 -16.50 15.57 12.05
N THR A 159 -16.59 15.05 10.83
CA THR A 159 -16.69 13.62 10.52
C THR A 159 -15.54 13.20 9.60
N ILE A 160 -15.14 11.93 9.68
CA ILE A 160 -14.06 11.38 8.84
C ILE A 160 -14.55 10.08 8.21
N ASN A 161 -14.40 9.95 6.89
CA ASN A 161 -14.77 8.73 6.19
C ASN A 161 -13.59 7.74 6.03
N ALA A 162 -13.89 6.54 5.58
CA ALA A 162 -12.93 5.45 5.36
C ALA A 162 -11.77 5.78 4.42
N LYS A 163 -11.94 6.78 3.54
CA LYS A 163 -10.90 7.25 2.61
C LYS A 163 -10.02 8.34 3.23
N GLY A 164 -10.14 8.59 4.54
CA GLY A 164 -9.38 9.60 5.27
C GLY A 164 -9.84 11.04 5.05
N ARG A 165 -10.95 11.23 4.34
CA ARG A 165 -11.50 12.54 4.02
C ARG A 165 -12.25 13.11 5.21
N GLU A 166 -12.02 14.38 5.49
CA GLU A 166 -12.66 15.13 6.57
C GLU A 166 -13.87 15.87 6.03
N THR A 167 -14.97 15.87 6.77
CA THR A 167 -16.15 16.67 6.46
C THR A 167 -16.55 17.44 7.70
N LEU A 168 -16.42 18.75 7.63
CA LEU A 168 -16.93 19.72 8.60
C LEU A 168 -18.37 20.03 8.21
N SER A 169 -19.31 19.85 9.12
CA SER A 169 -20.72 20.20 8.93
C SER A 169 -21.04 21.39 9.82
N HIS A 170 -21.52 22.47 9.23
CA HIS A 170 -21.80 23.73 9.89
C HIS A 170 -23.24 23.77 10.43
N ALA A 171 -23.50 24.60 11.44
CA ALA A 171 -24.81 24.70 12.07
C ALA A 171 -25.92 25.20 11.12
N ASP A 172 -25.56 25.92 10.06
CA ASP A 172 -26.49 26.35 9.02
C ASP A 172 -26.85 25.23 8.02
N GLY A 173 -26.30 24.02 8.20
CA GLY A 173 -26.49 22.85 7.35
C GLY A 173 -25.47 22.75 6.21
N SER A 174 -24.64 23.77 5.98
CA SER A 174 -23.56 23.72 4.98
C SER A 174 -22.45 22.76 5.41
N SER A 175 -21.56 22.38 4.48
CA SER A 175 -20.42 21.52 4.83
C SER A 175 -19.18 21.79 4.00
N THR A 176 -18.01 21.57 4.62
CA THR A 176 -16.70 21.65 3.99
C THR A 176 -16.04 20.27 4.02
N THR A 177 -15.65 19.76 2.86
CA THR A 177 -14.98 18.46 2.73
C THR A 177 -13.53 18.63 2.33
N ILE A 178 -12.60 18.09 3.12
CA ILE A 178 -11.15 18.19 2.93
C ILE A 178 -10.59 16.83 2.57
N SER A 179 -9.90 16.77 1.44
CA SER A 179 -9.26 15.54 0.96
C SER A 179 -7.96 15.22 1.68
N PRO A 180 -7.54 13.94 1.68
CA PRO A 180 -6.23 13.52 2.18
C PRO A 180 -5.05 14.20 1.48
N TRP A 181 -5.27 14.86 0.34
CA TRP A 181 -4.24 15.50 -0.47
C TRP A 181 -4.29 17.04 -0.42
N GLY A 182 -5.17 17.60 0.43
CA GLY A 182 -5.23 19.05 0.74
C GLY A 182 -6.25 19.88 -0.05
N GLY A 183 -6.96 19.33 -1.04
CA GLY A 183 -8.07 20.01 -1.72
C GLY A 183 -9.36 20.05 -0.89
N THR A 184 -10.17 21.10 -1.05
CA THR A 184 -11.44 21.34 -0.34
C THR A 184 -12.65 21.36 -1.29
N ILE A 185 -13.83 20.99 -0.78
CA ILE A 185 -15.13 21.10 -1.45
C ILE A 185 -16.14 21.63 -0.44
N ASP A 186 -16.66 22.82 -0.71
CA ASP A 186 -17.66 23.47 0.12
C ASP A 186 -19.03 23.26 -0.51
N ARG A 187 -20.03 22.97 0.33
CA ARG A 187 -21.41 22.74 -0.05
C ARG A 187 -22.34 23.61 0.79
N ASP A 188 -23.39 24.13 0.16
CA ASP A 188 -24.45 24.84 0.87
C ASP A 188 -25.33 23.90 1.73
N ALA A 189 -26.31 24.47 2.43
CA ALA A 189 -27.25 23.73 3.27
C ALA A 189 -28.13 22.71 2.51
N ASN A 190 -28.24 22.84 1.19
CA ASN A 190 -28.96 21.90 0.33
C ASN A 190 -28.05 20.79 -0.24
N GLY A 191 -26.76 20.83 0.11
CA GLY A 191 -25.72 19.92 -0.36
C GLY A 191 -25.20 20.26 -1.76
N LEU A 192 -25.48 21.44 -2.30
CA LEU A 192 -24.97 21.88 -3.61
C LEU A 192 -23.54 22.39 -3.44
N ILE A 193 -22.62 21.95 -4.30
CA ILE A 193 -21.22 22.39 -4.28
C ILE A 193 -21.16 23.88 -4.64
N THR A 194 -20.67 24.72 -3.74
CA THR A 194 -20.50 26.17 -3.94
C THR A 194 -19.06 26.55 -4.23
N HIS A 195 -18.09 25.79 -3.73
CA HIS A 195 -16.68 26.04 -3.96
C HIS A 195 -15.87 24.74 -4.00
N GLU A 196 -14.84 24.70 -4.84
CA GLU A 196 -13.90 23.60 -4.94
C GLU A 196 -12.50 24.20 -5.06
N THR A 197 -11.55 23.74 -4.24
CA THR A 197 -10.15 24.17 -4.33
C THR A 197 -9.23 22.96 -4.39
N ASN A 198 -8.25 23.00 -5.30
CA ASN A 198 -7.17 22.04 -5.35
C ASN A 198 -5.88 22.70 -5.86
N ARG A 199 -4.84 22.74 -5.01
CA ARG A 199 -3.50 23.27 -5.30
C ARG A 199 -3.54 24.64 -6.01
N ASN A 200 -3.57 24.63 -7.34
CA ASN A 200 -3.48 25.80 -8.21
C ASN A 200 -4.80 26.15 -8.91
N SER A 201 -5.88 25.43 -8.64
CA SER A 201 -7.19 25.64 -9.25
C SER A 201 -8.26 25.84 -8.18
N SER A 202 -9.16 26.79 -8.42
CA SER A 202 -10.38 26.94 -7.66
C SER A 202 -11.57 27.10 -8.60
N LYS A 203 -12.73 26.62 -8.17
CA LYS A 203 -14.00 26.76 -8.87
C LYS A 203 -15.03 27.30 -7.90
N THR A 204 -15.82 28.27 -8.34
CA THR A 204 -16.94 28.82 -7.57
C THR A 204 -18.22 28.61 -8.38
N PHE A 205 -19.27 28.16 -7.73
CA PHE A 205 -20.54 27.84 -8.34
C PHE A 205 -21.65 28.67 -7.68
N GLU A 206 -22.49 29.26 -8.51
CA GLU A 206 -23.65 30.04 -8.09
C GLU A 206 -24.91 29.37 -8.62
N TYR A 207 -25.93 29.30 -7.77
CA TYR A 207 -27.21 28.69 -8.11
C TYR A 207 -28.36 29.68 -7.95
N LYS A 208 -29.35 29.56 -8.83
CA LYS A 208 -30.63 30.25 -8.74
C LYS A 208 -31.74 29.21 -8.84
N ASP A 209 -32.63 29.21 -7.85
CA ASP A 209 -33.75 28.25 -7.75
C ASP A 209 -33.30 26.77 -7.83
N GLY A 210 -32.10 26.46 -7.31
CA GLY A 210 -31.51 25.12 -7.31
C GLY A 210 -30.82 24.70 -8.61
N GLU A 211 -30.84 25.55 -9.65
CA GLU A 211 -30.10 25.34 -10.90
C GLU A 211 -28.83 26.18 -10.93
N LEU A 212 -27.77 25.65 -11.55
CA LEU A 212 -26.54 26.41 -11.76
C LEU A 212 -26.85 27.66 -12.61
N SER A 213 -26.50 28.84 -12.11
CA SER A 213 -26.68 30.13 -12.79
C SER A 213 -25.36 30.75 -13.23
N ALA A 214 -24.28 30.52 -12.49
CA ALA A 214 -22.96 30.95 -12.88
C ALA A 214 -21.87 30.02 -12.31
N MET A 215 -20.72 30.02 -12.97
CA MET A 215 -19.55 29.30 -12.52
C MET A 215 -18.31 30.14 -12.83
N THR A 216 -17.35 30.14 -11.93
CA THR A 216 -16.05 30.76 -12.16
C THR A 216 -14.98 29.72 -11.94
N VAL A 217 -14.05 29.61 -12.89
CA VAL A 217 -12.87 28.76 -12.81
C VAL A 217 -11.64 29.66 -12.76
N GLU A 218 -10.83 29.49 -11.73
CA GLU A 218 -9.52 30.11 -11.62
C GLU A 218 -8.44 29.02 -11.65
N ARG A 219 -7.43 29.19 -12.50
CA ARG A 219 -6.30 28.27 -12.63
C ARG A 219 -5.03 29.05 -12.92
N ASP A 220 -3.99 28.84 -12.12
CA ASP A 220 -2.69 29.52 -12.25
C ASP A 220 -2.84 31.05 -12.38
N GLY A 221 -3.75 31.63 -11.59
CA GLY A 221 -4.07 33.07 -11.58
C GLY A 221 -4.87 33.57 -12.79
N LYS A 222 -5.25 32.70 -13.73
CA LYS A 222 -6.18 33.02 -14.83
C LYS A 222 -7.60 32.66 -14.44
N LYS A 223 -8.50 33.63 -14.57
CA LYS A 223 -9.91 33.50 -14.20
C LYS A 223 -10.81 33.53 -15.43
N VAL A 224 -11.70 32.55 -15.54
CA VAL A 224 -12.74 32.50 -16.57
C VAL A 224 -14.08 32.32 -15.86
N SER A 225 -15.02 33.21 -16.13
CA SER A 225 -16.38 33.12 -15.59
C SER A 225 -17.35 32.67 -16.69
N TYR A 226 -18.38 31.95 -16.29
CA TYR A 226 -19.46 31.43 -17.12
C TYR A 226 -20.77 31.85 -16.48
N ALA A 227 -21.68 32.44 -17.26
CA ALA A 227 -22.98 32.88 -16.76
C ALA A 227 -24.10 32.37 -17.67
N LYS A 228 -25.19 31.91 -17.07
CA LYS A 228 -26.41 31.48 -17.78
C LYS A 228 -27.19 32.73 -18.20
N ALA A 229 -27.44 32.89 -19.49
CA ALA A 229 -28.25 33.99 -20.01
C ALA A 229 -29.74 33.62 -20.04
N ASP A 230 -30.59 34.56 -20.45
CA ASP A 230 -32.05 34.41 -20.50
C ASP A 230 -32.51 33.31 -21.49
N ASP A 231 -31.66 32.93 -22.44
CA ASP A 231 -31.90 31.82 -23.38
C ASP A 231 -31.64 30.43 -22.75
N GLY A 232 -31.24 30.40 -21.48
CA GLY A 232 -30.94 29.19 -20.72
C GLY A 232 -29.54 28.61 -20.97
N LYS A 233 -28.70 29.26 -21.77
CA LYS A 233 -27.36 28.78 -22.14
C LYS A 233 -26.26 29.53 -21.39
N PHE A 234 -25.10 28.90 -21.24
CA PHE A 234 -23.94 29.52 -20.61
C PHE A 234 -23.07 30.25 -21.63
N TYR A 235 -22.49 31.36 -21.19
CA TYR A 235 -21.53 32.14 -21.97
C TYR A 235 -20.29 32.44 -21.13
N SER A 236 -19.12 32.34 -21.75
CA SER A 236 -17.85 32.62 -21.09
C SER A 236 -17.56 34.13 -21.10
N SER A 237 -16.95 34.64 -20.03
CA SER A 237 -16.40 36.01 -19.97
C SER A 237 -15.30 36.26 -21.01
N ALA A 238 -14.70 35.19 -21.57
CA ALA A 238 -13.76 35.27 -22.68
C ALA A 238 -14.46 35.50 -24.04
N ASP A 239 -15.79 35.36 -24.12
CA ASP A 239 -16.62 35.70 -25.27
C ASP A 239 -17.65 36.79 -24.88
N PRO A 240 -17.20 38.05 -24.72
CA PRO A 240 -18.06 39.14 -24.24
C PRO A 240 -19.24 39.45 -25.18
N ASP A 241 -19.15 39.03 -26.45
CA ASP A 241 -20.21 39.22 -27.45
C ASP A 241 -21.31 38.14 -27.39
N HIS A 242 -21.20 37.15 -26.48
CA HIS A 242 -22.16 36.05 -26.34
C HIS A 242 -22.43 35.30 -27.66
N LYS A 243 -21.41 35.11 -28.51
CA LYS A 243 -21.56 34.49 -29.83
C LYS A 243 -21.52 32.97 -29.76
N LYS A 244 -20.93 32.41 -28.70
CA LYS A 244 -20.67 30.98 -28.52
C LYS A 244 -21.39 30.47 -27.27
N PRO A 245 -22.66 30.04 -27.41
CA PRO A 245 -23.33 29.39 -26.30
C PRO A 245 -22.63 28.07 -25.94
N LEU A 246 -22.62 27.79 -24.64
CA LEU A 246 -22.05 26.59 -24.02
C LEU A 246 -23.14 25.87 -23.23
N ASP A 247 -23.07 24.55 -23.22
CA ASP A 247 -23.82 23.69 -22.31
C ASP A 247 -22.87 23.21 -21.21
N ILE A 248 -23.15 23.58 -19.97
CA ILE A 248 -22.35 23.17 -18.80
C ILE A 248 -23.16 22.12 -18.04
N SER A 249 -22.57 20.94 -17.86
CA SER A 249 -23.12 19.85 -17.09
C SER A 249 -22.22 19.55 -15.91
N LEU A 250 -22.82 19.55 -14.72
CA LEU A 250 -22.24 18.98 -13.51
C LEU A 250 -23.34 18.24 -12.74
N ASP A 251 -22.97 17.24 -11.97
CA ASP A 251 -23.81 16.80 -10.85
C ASP A 251 -23.49 17.71 -9.66
N PRO A 252 -24.41 18.61 -9.25
CA PRO A 252 -24.12 19.59 -8.20
C PRO A 252 -24.01 18.98 -6.81
N LYS A 253 -24.34 17.69 -6.65
CA LYS A 253 -24.29 16.97 -5.37
C LYS A 253 -23.20 15.91 -5.34
N GLN A 254 -22.75 15.43 -6.49
CA GLN A 254 -21.63 14.51 -6.58
C GLN A 254 -20.33 15.22 -6.91
N GLU A 255 -19.27 14.71 -6.31
CA GLU A 255 -17.93 15.12 -6.70
C GLU A 255 -17.63 14.56 -8.07
N GLY A 256 -17.22 15.42 -8.98
CA GLY A 256 -17.07 15.02 -10.37
C GLY A 256 -16.43 16.11 -11.18
N ALA A 257 -16.10 15.76 -12.40
CA ALA A 257 -15.58 16.72 -13.32
C ALA A 257 -16.70 17.62 -13.87
N VAL A 258 -16.39 18.89 -14.08
CA VAL A 258 -17.30 19.80 -14.76
C VAL A 258 -17.13 19.59 -16.26
N LYS A 259 -18.20 19.24 -16.97
CA LYS A 259 -18.18 19.07 -18.43
C LYS A 259 -18.79 20.29 -19.11
N ILE A 260 -18.01 20.94 -19.96
CA ILE A 260 -18.38 22.11 -20.76
C ILE A 260 -18.42 21.65 -22.22
N THR A 261 -19.57 21.79 -22.86
CA THR A 261 -19.78 21.42 -24.27
C THR A 261 -20.05 22.69 -25.08
N ASP A 262 -19.32 22.88 -26.18
CA ASP A 262 -19.60 24.00 -27.08
C ASP A 262 -20.66 23.65 -28.14
N LYS A 263 -21.12 24.64 -28.89
CA LYS A 263 -22.12 24.45 -29.95
C LYS A 263 -21.69 23.47 -31.05
N SER A 264 -20.39 23.25 -31.24
CA SER A 264 -19.90 22.27 -32.22
C SER A 264 -20.00 20.84 -31.71
N GLY A 265 -20.24 20.64 -30.41
CA GLY A 265 -20.23 19.35 -29.74
C GLY A 265 -18.87 18.98 -29.13
N ALA A 266 -17.86 19.86 -29.25
CA ALA A 266 -16.57 19.66 -28.60
C ALA A 266 -16.72 19.86 -27.09
N THR A 267 -16.01 19.04 -26.31
CA THR A 267 -16.18 19.00 -24.85
C THR A 267 -14.87 19.27 -24.13
N THR A 268 -14.95 19.97 -23.00
CA THR A 268 -13.86 20.14 -22.04
C THR A 268 -14.35 19.64 -20.69
N GLU A 269 -13.61 18.75 -20.06
CA GLU A 269 -13.93 18.20 -18.75
C GLU A 269 -12.84 18.57 -17.76
N GLU A 270 -13.23 19.22 -16.67
CA GLU A 270 -12.31 19.65 -15.63
C GLU A 270 -12.50 18.82 -14.36
N GLY A 271 -11.62 17.85 -14.15
CA GLY A 271 -11.64 16.96 -13.00
C GLY A 271 -11.17 17.62 -11.70
N TRP A 272 -11.57 17.02 -10.57
CA TRP A 272 -11.26 17.50 -9.22
C TRP A 272 -9.75 17.56 -8.92
N ALA A 273 -8.96 16.66 -9.52
CA ALA A 273 -7.51 16.64 -9.34
C ALA A 273 -6.79 17.83 -10.02
N GLY A 274 -7.50 18.73 -10.69
CA GLY A 274 -6.93 19.80 -11.53
C GLY A 274 -6.54 19.34 -12.94
N THR A 275 -6.99 18.14 -13.34
CA THR A 275 -6.78 17.63 -14.71
C THR A 275 -7.85 18.17 -15.64
N VAL A 276 -7.46 18.58 -16.84
CA VAL A 276 -8.35 19.05 -17.90
C VAL A 276 -8.25 18.10 -19.07
N VAL A 277 -9.39 17.66 -19.57
CA VAL A 277 -9.48 16.77 -20.72
C VAL A 277 -10.29 17.47 -21.81
N HIS A 278 -9.79 17.47 -23.03
CA HIS A 278 -10.44 18.08 -24.18
C HIS A 278 -10.77 17.03 -25.23
N TRP A 279 -11.98 17.08 -25.78
CA TRP A 279 -12.43 16.28 -26.90
C TRP A 279 -12.96 17.14 -28.03
N ASP A 280 -12.83 16.65 -29.25
CA ASP A 280 -13.50 17.24 -30.40
C ASP A 280 -14.99 16.85 -30.47
N LYS A 281 -15.67 17.33 -31.51
CA LYS A 281 -17.09 17.07 -31.78
C LYS A 281 -17.42 15.59 -32.00
N ASP A 282 -16.44 14.78 -32.38
CA ASP A 282 -16.59 13.35 -32.66
C ASP A 282 -16.21 12.51 -31.41
N GLN A 283 -16.00 13.18 -30.27
CA GLN A 283 -15.59 12.61 -28.98
C GLN A 283 -14.19 11.96 -29.01
N HIS A 284 -13.31 12.43 -29.88
CA HIS A 284 -11.90 12.06 -29.84
C HIS A 284 -11.13 12.99 -28.89
N LEU A 285 -10.28 12.43 -28.04
CA LEU A 285 -9.36 13.24 -27.22
C LEU A 285 -8.47 14.08 -28.12
N THR A 286 -8.29 15.34 -27.75
CA THR A 286 -7.42 16.31 -28.45
C THR A 286 -6.28 16.78 -27.57
N SER A 287 -6.51 16.89 -26.26
CA SER A 287 -5.46 17.15 -25.28
C SER A 287 -5.88 16.77 -23.86
N ILE A 288 -4.88 16.50 -23.01
CA ILE A 288 -5.04 16.30 -21.56
C ILE A 288 -3.99 17.17 -20.87
N GLU A 289 -4.39 17.98 -19.91
CA GLU A 289 -3.49 18.76 -19.05
C GLU A 289 -3.57 18.21 -17.64
N TYR A 290 -2.50 17.59 -17.17
CA TYR A 290 -2.43 16.97 -15.85
C TYR A 290 -2.03 18.00 -14.79
N SER A 291 -2.46 17.77 -13.55
CA SER A 291 -2.20 18.70 -12.44
C SER A 291 -0.74 18.78 -11.97
N ASN A 292 0.10 17.84 -12.41
CA ASN A 292 1.55 17.91 -12.22
C ASN A 292 2.23 18.81 -13.28
N GLY A 293 1.49 19.37 -14.24
CA GLY A 293 1.99 20.20 -15.33
C GLY A 293 2.37 19.45 -16.60
N ASN A 294 2.21 18.11 -16.63
CA ASN A 294 2.39 17.33 -17.84
C ASN A 294 1.21 17.54 -18.79
N LYS A 295 1.44 17.38 -20.09
CA LYS A 295 0.43 17.55 -21.13
C LYS A 295 0.48 16.43 -22.15
N ALA A 296 -0.63 15.74 -22.36
CA ALA A 296 -0.81 14.89 -23.52
C ALA A 296 -1.49 15.67 -24.66
N SER A 297 -1.04 15.51 -25.90
CA SER A 297 -1.61 16.19 -27.07
C SER A 297 -1.26 15.43 -28.35
N GLY A 298 -1.68 15.93 -29.52
CA GLY A 298 -1.33 15.32 -30.81
C GLY A 298 -1.93 13.93 -31.00
N PHE A 299 -3.11 13.70 -30.43
CA PHE A 299 -3.85 12.45 -30.55
C PHE A 299 -4.22 12.17 -32.00
N SER A 300 -4.12 10.91 -32.42
CA SER A 300 -4.46 10.42 -33.75
C SER A 300 -5.26 9.13 -33.66
N TYR A 301 -6.19 8.94 -34.58
CA TYR A 301 -7.11 7.81 -34.60
C TYR A 301 -7.15 7.17 -35.99
N ASP A 302 -7.37 5.85 -36.03
CA ASP A 302 -7.63 5.15 -37.28
C ASP A 302 -9.08 5.30 -37.75
N ALA A 303 -9.40 4.69 -38.89
CA ALA A 303 -10.74 4.71 -39.47
C ALA A 303 -11.81 3.98 -38.62
N SER A 304 -11.40 3.22 -37.60
CA SER A 304 -12.28 2.54 -36.64
C SER A 304 -12.37 3.31 -35.31
N ASN A 305 -11.90 4.57 -35.29
CA ASN A 305 -11.80 5.44 -34.11
C ASN A 305 -10.94 4.87 -32.98
N GLN A 306 -9.98 3.98 -33.29
CA GLN A 306 -9.01 3.49 -32.32
C GLN A 306 -7.82 4.45 -32.23
N LEU A 307 -7.32 4.67 -31.02
CA LEU A 307 -6.18 5.55 -30.78
C LEU A 307 -4.90 4.97 -31.41
N THR A 308 -4.34 5.66 -32.39
CA THR A 308 -3.10 5.26 -33.09
C THR A 308 -1.88 6.06 -32.65
N GLY A 309 -2.02 7.09 -31.82
CA GLY A 309 -0.86 7.80 -31.31
C GLY A 309 -1.21 9.07 -30.56
N PHE A 310 -0.25 9.54 -29.76
CA PHE A 310 -0.30 10.79 -29.02
C PHE A 310 1.13 11.20 -28.63
N SER A 311 1.31 12.41 -28.14
CA SER A 311 2.56 12.89 -27.54
C SER A 311 2.34 13.30 -26.09
N MET A 312 3.31 13.01 -25.23
CA MET A 312 3.33 13.44 -23.83
C MET A 312 4.48 14.42 -23.63
N THR A 313 4.16 15.65 -23.25
CA THR A 313 5.10 16.70 -22.88
C THR A 313 5.20 16.79 -21.37
N GLY A 314 6.38 16.52 -20.81
CA GLY A 314 6.64 16.70 -19.39
C GLY A 314 6.70 18.17 -18.99
N LYS A 315 6.60 18.46 -17.68
CA LYS A 315 6.80 19.82 -17.13
C LYS A 315 8.17 20.42 -17.49
N ASP A 316 9.17 19.58 -17.76
CA ASP A 316 10.50 19.97 -18.24
C ASP A 316 10.52 20.41 -19.72
N GLY A 317 9.38 20.33 -20.41
CA GLY A 317 9.20 20.67 -21.82
C GLY A 317 9.63 19.56 -22.79
N LYS A 318 10.15 18.43 -22.31
CA LYS A 318 10.50 17.30 -23.17
C LYS A 318 9.25 16.58 -23.63
N THR A 319 9.21 16.25 -24.90
CA THR A 319 8.05 15.59 -25.51
C THR A 319 8.45 14.20 -26.00
N HIS A 320 7.66 13.21 -25.59
CA HIS A 320 7.74 11.82 -26.03
C HIS A 320 6.55 11.49 -26.92
N SER A 321 6.76 10.89 -28.09
CA SER A 321 5.71 10.54 -29.04
C SER A 321 5.46 9.03 -29.05
N TYR A 322 4.19 8.65 -28.95
CA TYR A 322 3.71 7.27 -28.94
C TYR A 322 2.91 7.05 -30.21
N LYS A 323 3.22 5.99 -30.97
CA LYS A 323 2.51 5.64 -32.20
C LYS A 323 2.25 4.15 -32.26
N SER A 324 1.03 3.76 -32.61
CA SER A 324 0.62 2.40 -32.92
C SER A 324 0.37 2.25 -34.41
N GLU A 325 1.03 1.28 -35.03
CA GLU A 325 0.83 0.92 -36.43
C GLU A 325 0.87 -0.61 -36.55
N ASN A 326 -0.16 -1.20 -37.17
CA ASN A 326 -0.27 -2.65 -37.39
C ASN A 326 -0.11 -3.49 -36.10
N GLY A 327 -0.65 -3.01 -34.97
CA GLY A 327 -0.53 -3.69 -33.67
C GLY A 327 0.85 -3.61 -33.03
N MET A 328 1.71 -2.69 -33.51
CA MET A 328 3.02 -2.41 -32.95
C MET A 328 3.05 -0.97 -32.42
N VAL A 329 3.52 -0.77 -31.20
CA VAL A 329 3.71 0.55 -30.59
C VAL A 329 5.19 0.96 -30.64
N SER A 330 5.48 2.19 -31.03
CA SER A 330 6.80 2.81 -30.96
C SER A 330 6.77 4.05 -30.08
N ILE A 331 7.88 4.30 -29.37
CA ILE A 331 8.10 5.49 -28.55
C ILE A 331 9.28 6.26 -29.14
N ASP A 332 9.08 7.52 -29.53
CA ASP A 332 10.09 8.38 -30.15
C ASP A 332 10.78 7.78 -31.38
N GLY A 333 10.07 6.92 -32.12
CA GLY A 333 10.61 6.22 -33.29
C GLY A 333 11.59 5.10 -32.94
N ALA A 334 11.66 4.68 -31.68
CA ALA A 334 12.35 3.45 -31.29
C ALA A 334 11.71 2.22 -31.95
N THR A 335 12.45 1.10 -31.95
CA THR A 335 11.99 -0.18 -32.51
C THR A 335 10.59 -0.50 -32.01
N PRO A 336 9.61 -0.67 -32.92
CA PRO A 336 8.24 -0.97 -32.53
C PRO A 336 8.16 -2.31 -31.78
N ILE A 337 7.27 -2.38 -30.80
CA ILE A 337 6.98 -3.56 -29.99
C ILE A 337 5.50 -3.90 -30.08
N ALA A 338 5.15 -5.19 -30.12
CA ALA A 338 3.76 -5.61 -30.24
C ALA A 338 2.93 -5.05 -29.09
N GLY A 339 1.86 -4.30 -29.38
CA GLY A 339 1.09 -3.62 -28.36
C GLY A 339 -0.06 -2.78 -28.89
N THR A 340 -0.83 -2.22 -27.96
CA THR A 340 -1.97 -1.35 -28.24
C THR A 340 -1.89 -0.07 -27.43
N LEU A 341 -2.46 1.00 -27.99
CA LEU A 341 -2.75 2.23 -27.28
C LEU A 341 -4.25 2.28 -27.01
N SER A 342 -4.65 2.67 -25.80
CA SER A 342 -6.05 2.93 -25.49
C SER A 342 -6.19 4.18 -24.63
N ALA A 343 -7.33 4.83 -24.74
CA ALA A 343 -7.73 5.90 -23.85
C ALA A 343 -9.10 5.58 -23.24
N SER A 344 -9.29 5.91 -21.97
CA SER A 344 -10.61 5.88 -21.33
C SER A 344 -11.32 7.22 -21.43
N ASP A 345 -12.63 7.19 -21.24
CA ASP A 345 -13.48 8.39 -21.11
C ASP A 345 -13.05 9.28 -19.93
N SER A 346 -12.35 8.72 -18.94
CA SER A 346 -11.78 9.47 -17.82
C SER A 346 -10.37 10.01 -18.10
N GLY A 347 -9.93 10.07 -19.35
CA GLY A 347 -8.59 10.55 -19.72
C GLY A 347 -7.43 9.65 -19.26
N ARG A 348 -7.68 8.38 -18.91
CA ARG A 348 -6.60 7.41 -18.64
C ARG A 348 -6.02 6.98 -19.98
N LEU A 349 -4.72 7.16 -20.16
CA LEU A 349 -4.00 6.61 -21.33
C LEU A 349 -3.31 5.32 -20.92
N THR A 350 -3.37 4.32 -21.79
CA THR A 350 -2.75 3.03 -21.54
C THR A 350 -1.96 2.59 -22.76
N VAL A 351 -0.72 2.18 -22.52
CA VAL A 351 0.13 1.51 -23.51
C VAL A 351 0.27 0.06 -23.05
N THR A 352 -0.29 -0.88 -23.79
CA THR A 352 -0.23 -2.31 -23.45
C THR A 352 0.70 -3.01 -24.43
N GLN A 353 1.63 -3.83 -23.96
CA GLN A 353 2.37 -4.73 -24.85
C GLN A 353 1.65 -6.08 -24.93
N THR A 354 1.48 -6.59 -26.14
CA THR A 354 0.88 -7.91 -26.39
C THR A 354 1.98 -8.89 -26.76
N GLY A 355 2.45 -9.66 -25.76
CA GLY A 355 3.43 -10.73 -25.95
C GLY A 355 3.68 -11.53 -24.66
N ASP A 356 3.80 -12.85 -24.81
CA ASP A 356 4.04 -13.87 -23.78
C ASP A 356 5.53 -14.28 -23.68
N GLY A 357 6.41 -13.65 -24.47
CA GLY A 357 7.84 -13.96 -24.54
C GLY A 357 8.74 -13.09 -23.66
N SER A 358 9.94 -13.61 -23.40
CA SER A 358 11.07 -12.97 -22.68
C SER A 358 11.55 -11.63 -23.26
N ASP A 359 11.00 -11.19 -24.39
CA ASP A 359 11.32 -9.94 -25.10
C ASP A 359 10.31 -8.81 -24.83
N ALA A 360 9.42 -8.99 -23.85
CA ALA A 360 8.47 -7.96 -23.43
C ALA A 360 9.19 -6.78 -22.76
N GLN A 361 9.20 -5.61 -23.41
CA GLN A 361 9.76 -4.36 -22.90
C GLN A 361 8.87 -3.64 -21.88
N PHE A 362 7.57 -3.97 -21.72
CA PHE A 362 6.68 -3.54 -20.62
C PHE A 362 5.35 -4.31 -20.64
N LYS A 363 4.71 -4.57 -19.48
CA LYS A 363 3.40 -5.28 -19.45
C LYS A 363 2.20 -4.34 -19.65
N SER A 364 2.23 -3.14 -19.05
CA SER A 364 1.30 -2.03 -19.30
C SER A 364 1.85 -0.73 -18.71
N ILE A 365 1.81 0.38 -19.44
CA ILE A 365 2.07 1.73 -18.91
C ILE A 365 0.73 2.43 -18.74
N ASP A 366 0.40 2.77 -17.50
CA ASP A 366 -0.82 3.47 -17.11
C ASP A 366 -0.52 4.93 -16.79
N PHE A 367 -1.13 5.86 -17.53
CA PHE A 367 -1.20 7.27 -17.16
C PHE A 367 -2.55 7.51 -16.49
N ARG A 368 -2.58 7.77 -15.17
CA ARG A 368 -3.78 7.91 -14.36
C ARG A 368 -3.94 9.32 -13.80
N LEU A 369 -5.20 9.74 -13.70
CA LEU A 369 -5.62 10.93 -12.97
C LEU A 369 -5.17 10.88 -11.49
N GLY A 370 -4.27 11.79 -11.09
CA GLY A 370 -4.06 12.16 -9.69
C GLY A 370 -3.19 11.23 -8.81
N GLY A 371 -2.41 10.32 -9.38
CA GLY A 371 -1.43 9.49 -8.65
C GLY A 371 0.02 9.78 -9.06
N SER A 372 0.99 9.34 -8.26
CA SER A 372 2.44 9.39 -8.54
C SER A 372 2.78 8.50 -9.75
N GLU A 373 3.22 9.08 -10.88
CA GLU A 373 3.32 8.35 -12.17
C GLU A 373 4.75 7.96 -12.58
N VAL A 374 4.86 6.70 -13.03
CA VAL A 374 5.90 6.20 -13.92
C VAL A 374 5.49 6.55 -15.36
N VAL A 375 6.31 7.36 -16.05
CA VAL A 375 6.05 7.83 -17.42
C VAL A 375 6.43 6.77 -18.45
N SER A 376 7.48 6.00 -18.19
CA SER A 376 7.82 4.80 -18.96
C SER A 376 8.81 3.94 -18.20
N ALA A 377 8.89 2.65 -18.51
CA ALA A 377 9.93 1.76 -18.02
C ALA A 377 10.41 0.87 -19.18
N LYS A 378 11.74 0.73 -19.33
CA LYS A 378 12.37 -0.27 -20.20
C LYS A 378 12.76 -1.45 -19.34
N PHE A 379 12.56 -2.65 -19.88
CA PHE A 379 12.91 -3.90 -19.21
C PHE A 379 13.96 -4.66 -20.04
N GLY A 380 14.86 -5.37 -19.36
CA GLY A 380 15.80 -6.30 -19.99
C GLY A 380 15.21 -7.71 -20.10
N ASP A 381 16.02 -8.64 -20.63
CA ASP A 381 15.69 -10.04 -20.99
C ASP A 381 15.04 -10.90 -19.89
N LYS A 382 14.97 -10.40 -18.64
CA LYS A 382 14.48 -11.10 -17.45
C LYS A 382 13.30 -10.44 -16.74
N THR A 383 12.49 -9.63 -17.44
CA THR A 383 11.36 -8.90 -16.83
C THR A 383 11.76 -7.91 -15.72
N MET A 384 13.03 -7.54 -15.66
CA MET A 384 13.57 -6.58 -14.69
C MET A 384 13.74 -5.21 -15.35
N PRO A 385 13.32 -4.10 -14.72
CA PRO A 385 13.39 -2.78 -15.32
C PRO A 385 14.85 -2.33 -15.41
N THR A 386 15.33 -2.01 -16.60
CA THR A 386 16.67 -1.45 -16.88
C THR A 386 16.66 0.07 -16.97
N GLU A 387 15.50 0.68 -17.21
CA GLU A 387 15.33 2.13 -17.19
C GLU A 387 13.90 2.47 -16.71
N ILE A 388 13.73 3.47 -15.86
CA ILE A 388 12.44 4.01 -15.43
C ILE A 388 12.48 5.53 -15.57
N ILE A 389 11.55 6.09 -16.34
CA ILE A 389 11.34 7.53 -16.48
C ILE A 389 10.14 7.91 -15.63
N ASN A 390 10.30 8.83 -14.69
CA ASN A 390 9.20 9.30 -13.84
C ASN A 390 8.47 10.52 -14.42
N GLY A 391 7.36 10.90 -13.77
CA GLY A 391 6.55 12.09 -14.10
C GLY A 391 7.31 13.41 -14.27
N GLY A 392 8.50 13.54 -13.70
CA GLY A 392 9.37 14.71 -13.79
C GLY A 392 10.48 14.61 -14.85
N GLY A 393 10.45 13.60 -15.72
CA GLY A 393 11.46 13.39 -16.77
C GLY A 393 12.82 12.90 -16.24
N LYS A 394 12.91 12.52 -14.96
CA LYS A 394 14.13 11.92 -14.39
C LYS A 394 14.18 10.45 -14.78
N ILE A 395 15.35 10.04 -15.24
CA ILE A 395 15.65 8.69 -15.69
C ILE A 395 16.39 7.98 -14.55
N SER A 396 15.88 6.83 -14.13
CA SER A 396 16.56 5.89 -13.25
C SER A 396 17.01 4.71 -14.10
N ARG A 397 18.28 4.30 -14.03
CA ARG A 397 18.80 3.14 -14.77
C ARG A 397 19.27 2.07 -13.82
N PHE A 398 19.13 0.83 -14.25
CA PHE A 398 19.42 -0.35 -13.45
C PHE A 398 20.17 -1.36 -14.30
N LYS A 399 21.21 -1.98 -13.73
CA LYS A 399 21.88 -3.15 -14.33
C LYS A 399 21.76 -4.35 -13.41
N TYR A 400 21.72 -5.53 -14.01
CA TYR A 400 21.60 -6.79 -13.31
C TYR A 400 22.70 -7.74 -13.78
N ASP A 401 23.13 -8.64 -12.90
CA ASP A 401 24.00 -9.74 -13.28
C ASP A 401 23.24 -10.85 -14.03
N GLN A 402 23.99 -11.86 -14.47
CA GLN A 402 23.46 -13.04 -15.14
C GLN A 402 22.48 -13.87 -14.30
N ASN A 403 22.35 -13.61 -12.99
CA ASN A 403 21.39 -14.27 -12.10
C ASN A 403 20.15 -13.39 -11.84
N GLY A 404 20.10 -12.17 -12.39
CA GLY A 404 19.02 -11.21 -12.16
C GLY A 404 19.18 -10.40 -10.87
N SER A 405 20.35 -10.44 -10.22
CA SER A 405 20.64 -9.59 -9.06
C SER A 405 21.04 -8.19 -9.52
N LEU A 406 20.52 -7.15 -8.88
CA LEU A 406 20.84 -5.76 -9.18
C LEU A 406 22.32 -5.48 -8.86
N THR A 407 23.05 -4.93 -9.84
CA THR A 407 24.49 -4.65 -9.78
C THR A 407 24.84 -3.17 -9.93
N GLU A 408 24.03 -2.37 -10.61
CA GLU A 408 24.26 -0.93 -10.73
C GLU A 408 22.93 -0.17 -10.73
N ILE A 409 22.96 1.04 -10.18
CA ILE A 409 21.85 1.98 -10.12
C ILE A 409 22.36 3.38 -10.44
N ASP A 410 21.71 4.04 -11.40
CA ASP A 410 21.90 5.46 -11.68
C ASP A 410 20.54 6.13 -11.56
N ALA A 411 20.21 6.65 -10.38
CA ALA A 411 18.88 7.17 -10.08
C ALA A 411 18.97 8.42 -9.19
N TYR A 412 18.23 9.47 -9.56
CA TYR A 412 18.09 10.70 -8.77
C TYR A 412 19.40 11.40 -8.35
N GLY A 413 20.50 11.20 -9.09
CA GLY A 413 21.81 11.77 -8.79
C GLY A 413 22.74 10.85 -7.99
N TYR A 414 22.26 9.65 -7.63
CA TYR A 414 23.07 8.59 -7.06
C TYR A 414 23.52 7.62 -8.14
N GLN A 415 24.83 7.38 -8.19
CA GLN A 415 25.43 6.31 -8.96
C GLN A 415 25.97 5.29 -7.97
N LEU A 416 25.30 4.15 -7.88
CA LEU A 416 25.67 3.05 -7.01
C LEU A 416 26.06 1.85 -7.87
N HIS A 417 27.14 1.16 -7.53
CA HIS A 417 27.50 -0.11 -8.15
C HIS A 417 27.89 -1.12 -7.09
N ARG A 418 27.70 -2.40 -7.40
CA ARG A 418 27.96 -3.49 -6.46
C ARG A 418 29.29 -4.14 -6.81
N ASP A 419 30.25 -4.06 -5.89
CA ASP A 419 31.54 -4.74 -6.00
C ASP A 419 31.77 -5.62 -4.77
N ASN A 420 32.14 -6.89 -5.00
CA ASN A 420 32.32 -7.90 -3.96
C ASN A 420 31.21 -7.94 -2.88
N GLY A 421 29.95 -7.74 -3.30
CA GLY A 421 28.80 -7.80 -2.42
C GLY A 421 28.41 -6.48 -1.75
N GLN A 422 29.32 -5.49 -1.73
CA GLN A 422 29.10 -4.15 -1.15
C GLN A 422 28.61 -3.15 -2.20
N TRP A 423 27.78 -2.20 -1.78
CA TRP A 423 27.37 -1.07 -2.63
C TRP A 423 28.37 0.07 -2.48
N LEU A 424 28.85 0.57 -3.61
CA LEU A 424 29.82 1.65 -3.69
C LEU A 424 29.20 2.84 -4.44
N ASP A 425 29.46 4.05 -3.98
CA ASP A 425 29.07 5.28 -4.69
C ASP A 425 29.91 5.48 -5.97
N GLY A 426 29.59 6.53 -6.74
CA GLY A 426 30.32 6.88 -7.96
C GLY A 426 31.79 7.25 -7.74
N ASN A 427 32.25 7.36 -6.49
CA ASN A 427 33.65 7.60 -6.10
C ASN A 427 34.31 6.35 -5.48
N ASN A 428 33.69 5.17 -5.62
CA ASN A 428 34.14 3.90 -5.01
C ASN A 428 34.22 3.94 -3.48
N LYS A 429 33.45 4.80 -2.82
CA LYS A 429 33.31 4.76 -1.36
C LYS A 429 32.20 3.80 -0.98
N SER A 430 32.42 3.02 0.08
CA SER A 430 31.37 2.21 0.70
C SER A 430 30.16 3.10 0.94
N ALA A 431 29.10 2.80 0.24
CA ALA A 431 27.82 3.41 0.44
C ALA A 431 27.14 2.45 1.43
N ASP A 432 26.95 2.88 2.68
CA ASP A 432 26.24 2.09 3.69
C ASP A 432 24.75 2.07 3.35
N VAL A 433 24.40 1.56 2.18
CA VAL A 433 23.08 1.65 1.59
C VAL A 433 22.66 0.37 0.90
N VAL A 434 21.44 -0.09 1.23
CA VAL A 434 20.79 -1.20 0.52
C VAL A 434 19.69 -0.62 -0.36
N PRO A 435 19.88 -0.61 -1.69
CA PRO A 435 18.84 -0.21 -2.62
C PRO A 435 17.79 -1.32 -2.79
N LEU A 436 16.51 -0.96 -2.65
CA LEU A 436 15.36 -1.80 -2.99
C LEU A 436 14.60 -1.14 -4.15
N VAL A 437 14.30 -1.93 -5.20
CA VAL A 437 13.52 -1.47 -6.35
C VAL A 437 12.22 -2.27 -6.42
N GLU A 438 11.09 -1.56 -6.29
CA GLU A 438 9.76 -2.18 -6.39
C GLU A 438 9.24 -2.21 -7.84
N PRO A 439 8.33 -3.15 -8.19
CA PRO A 439 7.71 -3.22 -9.52
C PRO A 439 6.95 -1.96 -9.95
N ASN A 440 6.54 -1.13 -8.98
CA ASN A 440 5.86 0.15 -9.22
C ASN A 440 6.85 1.32 -9.46
N GLY A 441 8.16 1.06 -9.50
CA GLY A 441 9.21 2.06 -9.69
C GLY A 441 9.60 2.84 -8.43
N THR A 442 9.14 2.41 -7.25
CA THR A 442 9.58 2.97 -5.97
C THR A 442 10.99 2.49 -5.67
N PHE A 443 11.83 3.44 -5.27
CA PHE A 443 13.23 3.22 -4.92
C PHE A 443 13.41 3.56 -3.45
N SER A 444 13.92 2.62 -2.66
CA SER A 444 14.25 2.85 -1.25
C SER A 444 15.74 2.66 -1.04
N VAL A 445 16.38 3.61 -0.36
CA VAL A 445 17.75 3.49 0.13
C VAL A 445 17.70 3.48 1.65
N ILE A 446 18.25 2.42 2.24
CA ILE A 446 18.37 2.29 3.69
C ILE A 446 19.80 2.66 4.05
N HIS A 447 20.02 3.77 4.74
CA HIS A 447 21.33 4.24 5.19
C HIS A 447 21.86 3.43 6.38
N GLY A 448 23.17 3.46 6.59
CA GLY A 448 23.85 2.75 7.68
C GLY A 448 23.46 3.20 9.08
N ASP A 449 22.82 4.37 9.20
CA ASP A 449 22.24 4.87 10.44
C ASP A 449 20.79 4.41 10.69
N GLY A 450 20.27 3.53 9.83
CA GLY A 450 18.91 2.99 9.92
C GLY A 450 17.82 3.96 9.43
N SER A 451 18.18 5.17 9.02
CA SER A 451 17.27 6.02 8.26
C SER A 451 17.05 5.43 6.88
N TYR A 452 15.87 5.62 6.32
CA TYR A 452 15.62 5.25 4.92
C TYR A 452 15.12 6.47 4.15
N GLU A 453 15.62 6.59 2.92
CA GLU A 453 15.11 7.50 1.91
C GLU A 453 14.27 6.69 0.94
N GLN A 454 12.96 6.92 0.98
CA GLN A 454 12.05 6.38 -0.02
C GLN A 454 11.76 7.46 -1.06
N TRP A 455 12.10 7.16 -2.31
CA TRP A 455 11.76 7.97 -3.46
C TRP A 455 10.63 7.32 -4.23
N SER A 456 9.49 7.99 -4.17
CA SER A 456 8.40 7.79 -5.10
C SER A 456 8.25 9.04 -5.97
N ALA A 457 7.44 8.96 -7.02
CA ALA A 457 7.16 10.13 -7.87
C ALA A 457 6.48 11.31 -7.12
N GLY A 458 6.19 11.17 -5.81
CA GLY A 458 5.65 12.22 -4.94
C GLY A 458 6.68 13.03 -4.13
N GLY A 459 7.97 12.68 -4.14
CA GLY A 459 9.02 13.37 -3.37
C GLY A 459 9.87 12.44 -2.49
N VAL A 460 10.88 13.02 -1.83
CA VAL A 460 11.75 12.31 -0.87
C VAL A 460 11.06 12.26 0.49
N HIS A 461 10.92 11.07 1.07
CA HIS A 461 10.52 10.90 2.46
C HIS A 461 11.72 10.41 3.27
N THR A 462 12.06 11.12 4.35
CA THR A 462 13.15 10.77 5.28
C THR A 462 12.60 10.59 6.69
N GLU A 463 12.94 9.48 7.34
CA GLU A 463 12.56 9.18 8.73
C GLU A 463 13.77 8.56 9.45
N SER A 464 14.04 8.95 10.71
CA SER A 464 15.18 8.46 11.50
C SER A 464 14.72 7.72 12.77
N ILE A 465 15.37 6.59 13.09
CA ILE A 465 15.09 5.78 14.29
C ILE A 465 16.45 5.51 15.01
N PRO A 466 16.70 6.03 16.24
CA PRO A 466 18.08 6.14 16.75
C PRO A 466 18.74 4.89 17.38
N ASP A 467 18.00 3.84 17.76
CA ASP A 467 18.50 2.90 18.79
C ASP A 467 19.03 1.53 18.30
N THR A 468 19.36 1.33 17.00
CA THR A 468 19.74 -0.01 16.47
C THR A 468 21.04 -0.08 15.63
N ALA A 469 21.76 1.02 15.43
CA ALA A 469 22.81 1.13 14.42
C ALA A 469 24.04 0.19 14.60
N ASP A 470 24.55 0.03 15.83
CA ASP A 470 25.75 -0.79 16.08
C ASP A 470 25.49 -2.31 15.94
N ALA A 471 24.23 -2.74 16.12
CA ALA A 471 23.85 -4.14 15.98
C ALA A 471 23.79 -4.57 14.50
N ILE A 472 23.28 -3.69 13.63
CA ILE A 472 23.06 -3.95 12.21
C ILE A 472 24.40 -4.03 11.44
N ALA A 473 25.37 -3.17 11.78
CA ALA A 473 26.70 -3.19 11.16
C ALA A 473 27.50 -4.46 11.51
N LYS A 474 27.32 -4.99 12.72
CA LYS A 474 27.91 -6.26 13.15
C LYS A 474 27.24 -7.45 12.45
N GLU A 475 25.93 -7.38 12.26
CA GLU A 475 25.09 -8.39 11.62
C GLU A 475 25.36 -8.56 10.11
N ALA A 476 25.66 -7.48 9.38
CA ALA A 476 26.01 -7.54 7.95
C ALA A 476 27.29 -8.35 7.70
N LYS A 477 28.30 -8.19 8.57
CA LYS A 477 29.58 -8.90 8.47
C LYS A 477 29.45 -10.40 8.76
N GLU A 478 28.62 -10.77 9.72
CA GLU A 478 28.41 -12.18 10.12
C GLU A 478 27.60 -12.99 9.09
N VAL A 479 26.71 -12.34 8.33
CA VAL A 479 25.99 -12.94 7.19
C VAL A 479 26.92 -13.23 6.02
N GLU A 480 27.90 -12.37 5.78
CA GLU A 480 28.86 -12.51 4.69
C GLU A 480 29.85 -13.67 4.94
N ASP A 481 30.37 -13.78 6.15
CA ASP A 481 31.23 -14.90 6.58
C ASP A 481 30.49 -16.26 6.50
N SER A 482 29.20 -16.27 6.85
CA SER A 482 28.37 -17.48 6.79
C SER A 482 28.06 -17.92 5.35
N ARG A 483 27.94 -16.98 4.41
CA ARG A 483 27.69 -17.27 2.99
C ARG A 483 28.94 -17.78 2.28
N ALA A 484 30.12 -17.25 2.63
CA ALA A 484 31.40 -17.76 2.13
C ALA A 484 31.66 -19.23 2.56
N ALA A 485 31.29 -19.58 3.80
CA ALA A 485 31.42 -20.95 4.31
C ALA A 485 30.50 -21.96 3.60
N ALA A 486 29.26 -21.57 3.27
CA ALA A 486 28.31 -22.44 2.58
C ALA A 486 28.73 -22.75 1.13
N ILE A 487 29.36 -21.77 0.45
CA ILE A 487 29.89 -21.95 -0.91
C ILE A 487 31.10 -22.89 -0.93
N ALA A 488 31.94 -22.84 0.11
CA ALA A 488 33.08 -23.73 0.25
C ALA A 488 32.67 -25.21 0.50
N ASP A 489 31.58 -25.43 1.25
CA ASP A 489 31.07 -26.79 1.56
C ASP A 489 30.38 -27.45 0.35
N ALA A 490 29.67 -26.66 -0.46
CA ALA A 490 29.05 -27.11 -1.72
C ALA A 490 30.10 -27.53 -2.78
N ALA A 491 31.29 -26.94 -2.74
CA ALA A 491 32.38 -27.29 -3.64
C ALA A 491 33.09 -28.61 -3.25
N ALA A 492 32.86 -29.14 -2.06
CA ALA A 492 33.60 -30.28 -1.51
C ALA A 492 32.89 -31.66 -1.61
N GLY A 493 31.60 -31.71 -1.99
CA GLY A 493 30.79 -32.94 -1.96
C GLY A 493 30.70 -33.71 -3.28
N ASN A 494 31.51 -34.75 -3.45
CA ASN A 494 31.47 -35.74 -4.55
C ASN A 494 30.47 -36.87 -4.20
N GLY A 495 29.58 -37.26 -5.12
CA GLY A 495 28.34 -38.03 -4.84
C GLY A 495 28.44 -39.56 -4.69
N THR A 496 27.30 -40.20 -4.34
CA THR A 496 26.77 -41.51 -4.84
C THR A 496 25.43 -41.92 -4.19
N ASP A 497 24.49 -42.38 -5.04
CA ASP A 497 23.24 -43.16 -4.94
C ASP A 497 22.51 -43.46 -3.61
N ALA A 498 21.20 -43.19 -3.56
CA ALA A 498 20.14 -44.17 -3.24
C ALA A 498 18.72 -43.67 -3.59
N THR A 499 17.92 -44.58 -4.15
CA THR A 499 16.59 -44.45 -4.74
C THR A 499 15.43 -44.28 -3.75
N GLY A 500 14.53 -43.33 -4.04
CA GLY A 500 13.19 -43.23 -3.43
C GLY A 500 12.54 -41.89 -3.73
N ALA A 501 11.70 -41.81 -4.77
CA ALA A 501 11.04 -40.58 -5.18
C ALA A 501 10.04 -40.10 -4.10
N VAL A 502 10.39 -38.99 -3.45
CA VAL A 502 9.48 -38.13 -2.71
C VAL A 502 9.58 -36.75 -3.36
N ASN A 503 8.46 -36.14 -3.72
CA ASN A 503 8.39 -34.78 -4.28
C ASN A 503 8.78 -33.78 -3.18
N GLY A 504 10.08 -33.53 -2.99
CA GLY A 504 10.61 -32.47 -2.12
C GLY A 504 11.17 -31.30 -2.93
N ASP A 505 11.04 -30.09 -2.40
CA ASP A 505 11.76 -28.90 -2.91
C ASP A 505 13.26 -29.06 -2.57
N PRO A 506 14.17 -29.06 -3.56
CA PRO A 506 15.60 -29.27 -3.35
C PRO A 506 16.29 -28.21 -2.47
N ASN A 507 15.56 -27.17 -2.01
CA ASN A 507 16.09 -26.13 -1.14
C ASN A 507 15.38 -26.01 0.21
N LEU A 508 14.61 -27.00 0.64
CA LEU A 508 13.79 -26.89 1.85
C LEU A 508 14.58 -26.50 3.11
N ALA A 509 15.76 -27.09 3.31
CA ALA A 509 16.63 -26.74 4.45
C ALA A 509 17.12 -25.28 4.42
N ALA A 510 17.43 -24.75 3.24
CA ALA A 510 17.85 -23.36 3.07
C ALA A 510 16.69 -22.38 3.34
N THR A 511 15.49 -22.72 2.86
CA THR A 511 14.24 -21.98 3.11
C THR A 511 13.92 -21.94 4.60
N ILE A 512 13.92 -23.09 5.28
CA ILE A 512 13.69 -23.18 6.74
C ILE A 512 14.72 -22.33 7.51
N CYS A 513 16.00 -22.41 7.14
CA CYS A 513 17.05 -21.63 7.80
C CYS A 513 16.87 -20.11 7.61
N ARG A 514 16.54 -19.67 6.38
CA ARG A 514 16.24 -18.26 6.07
C ARG A 514 15.03 -17.76 6.88
N ASP A 515 13.95 -18.52 6.88
CA ASP A 515 12.68 -18.11 7.49
C ASP A 515 12.78 -18.17 9.02
N ALA A 516 13.50 -19.14 9.58
CA ALA A 516 13.79 -19.18 11.02
C ALA A 516 14.61 -17.99 11.48
N LYS A 517 15.65 -17.57 10.73
CA LYS A 517 16.39 -16.34 11.03
C LYS A 517 15.47 -15.12 11.02
N LEU A 518 14.61 -15.01 10.00
CA LEU A 518 13.70 -13.88 9.86
C LEU A 518 12.69 -13.82 11.02
N VAL A 519 12.10 -14.96 11.40
CA VAL A 519 11.14 -15.05 12.50
C VAL A 519 11.82 -14.75 13.83
N ALA A 520 12.96 -15.39 14.12
CA ALA A 520 13.68 -15.20 15.38
C ALA A 520 14.12 -13.75 15.58
N ARG A 521 14.56 -13.04 14.52
CA ARG A 521 14.91 -11.60 14.58
C ARG A 521 13.69 -10.72 14.86
N ARG A 522 12.54 -11.06 14.30
CA ARG A 522 11.29 -10.31 14.50
C ARG A 522 10.69 -10.55 15.87
N MET A 523 10.83 -11.78 16.37
CA MET A 523 10.30 -12.15 17.68
C MET A 523 11.16 -11.59 18.81
N ASP A 524 12.48 -11.71 18.70
CA ASP A 524 13.48 -11.31 19.71
C ASP A 524 12.97 -11.49 21.15
N SER A 525 12.46 -12.69 21.43
CA SER A 525 11.76 -13.00 22.68
C SER A 525 12.35 -14.25 23.32
N HIS A 526 12.05 -14.45 24.60
CA HIS A 526 12.47 -15.63 25.35
C HIS A 526 11.24 -16.36 25.90
N GLY A 527 11.15 -17.68 25.68
CA GLY A 527 10.09 -18.55 26.16
C GLY A 527 8.99 -18.90 25.15
N LEU A 528 9.12 -18.48 23.89
CA LEU A 528 8.20 -18.73 22.79
C LEU A 528 8.84 -19.57 21.66
N CYS A 529 9.90 -20.33 21.96
CA CYS A 529 10.70 -21.09 20.97
C CYS A 529 9.86 -21.95 20.01
N LEU A 530 8.81 -22.63 20.51
CA LEU A 530 7.89 -23.38 19.64
C LEU A 530 7.13 -22.49 18.66
N LYS A 531 6.67 -21.32 19.10
CA LYS A 531 5.96 -20.38 18.22
C LYS A 531 6.89 -19.87 17.11
N GLY A 532 8.15 -19.57 17.45
CA GLY A 532 9.14 -19.13 16.48
C GLY A 532 9.44 -20.18 15.42
N VAL A 533 9.76 -21.40 15.85
CA VAL A 533 10.04 -22.48 14.88
C VAL A 533 8.78 -22.87 14.10
N ALA A 534 7.59 -22.90 14.72
CA ALA A 534 6.34 -23.21 14.01
C ALA A 534 6.03 -22.19 12.91
N THR A 535 6.19 -20.90 13.20
CA THR A 535 5.99 -19.82 12.21
C THR A 535 6.99 -19.94 11.07
N ALA A 536 8.26 -20.25 11.37
CA ALA A 536 9.29 -20.44 10.34
C ALA A 536 9.00 -21.64 9.43
N LEU A 537 8.52 -22.75 9.99
CA LEU A 537 8.14 -23.94 9.21
C LEU A 537 6.89 -23.70 8.35
N ASP A 538 5.93 -22.91 8.84
CA ASP A 538 4.75 -22.51 8.09
C ASP A 538 5.13 -21.63 6.88
N MET A 539 6.00 -20.63 7.11
CA MET A 539 6.57 -19.81 6.04
C MET A 539 7.34 -20.63 4.98
N ALA A 540 8.02 -21.70 5.42
CA ALA A 540 8.73 -22.62 4.54
C ALA A 540 7.79 -23.64 3.84
N GLY A 541 6.48 -23.58 4.06
CA GLY A 541 5.51 -24.47 3.42
C GLY A 541 5.44 -25.88 4.02
N THR A 542 5.91 -26.05 5.26
CA THR A 542 5.93 -27.35 6.00
C THR A 542 5.02 -27.36 7.23
N GLY A 543 4.14 -26.37 7.34
CA GLY A 543 3.44 -25.88 8.55
C GLY A 543 2.57 -26.85 9.35
N ASN A 544 3.15 -27.87 9.98
CA ASN A 544 2.38 -28.87 10.75
C ASN A 544 2.83 -29.08 12.21
N ILE A 545 3.69 -28.22 12.75
CA ILE A 545 4.05 -28.29 14.18
C ILE A 545 3.19 -27.35 15.02
N HIS A 546 2.35 -27.92 15.89
CA HIS A 546 1.53 -27.19 16.84
C HIS A 546 1.43 -27.95 18.17
N GLY A 547 1.29 -27.22 19.27
CA GLY A 547 1.23 -27.80 20.61
C GLY A 547 1.44 -26.75 21.70
N GLY A 548 1.25 -27.16 22.95
CA GLY A 548 1.44 -26.28 24.11
C GLY A 548 2.88 -26.20 24.62
N SER A 549 3.82 -26.99 24.10
CA SER A 549 5.21 -27.05 24.59
C SER A 549 6.16 -27.59 23.52
N ALA A 550 7.40 -27.09 23.50
CA ALA A 550 8.41 -27.40 22.49
C ALA A 550 8.70 -28.89 22.34
N TYR A 551 8.85 -29.63 23.45
CA TYR A 551 9.14 -31.07 23.41
C TYR A 551 8.07 -31.90 22.67
N MET A 552 6.83 -31.39 22.57
CA MET A 552 5.73 -32.08 21.88
C MET A 552 5.93 -32.10 20.36
N ALA A 553 6.73 -31.19 19.80
CA ALA A 553 6.99 -31.11 18.37
C ALA A 553 7.73 -32.35 17.84
N ALA A 554 8.57 -32.99 18.66
CA ALA A 554 9.36 -34.14 18.23
C ALA A 554 8.48 -35.31 17.73
N GLY A 555 7.34 -35.56 18.37
CA GLY A 555 6.40 -36.60 17.93
C GLY A 555 5.65 -36.25 16.65
N ARG A 556 5.62 -34.99 16.24
CA ARG A 556 5.01 -34.53 14.97
C ARG A 556 6.01 -34.60 13.84
N LEU A 557 7.20 -34.03 14.05
CA LEU A 557 8.30 -34.07 13.08
C LEU A 557 8.67 -35.52 12.71
N ALA A 558 8.64 -36.45 13.68
CA ALA A 558 8.89 -37.87 13.43
C ALA A 558 7.83 -38.58 12.55
N ARG A 559 6.64 -37.99 12.38
CA ARG A 559 5.55 -38.54 11.56
C ARG A 559 5.38 -37.82 10.23
N ASP A 560 6.10 -36.72 10.03
CA ASP A 560 6.04 -35.91 8.84
C ASP A 560 7.09 -36.41 7.83
N ASN A 561 6.65 -36.71 6.61
CA ASN A 561 7.52 -37.29 5.58
C ASN A 561 8.49 -36.26 4.97
N GLN A 562 8.34 -34.97 5.29
CA GLN A 562 9.28 -33.92 4.91
C GLN A 562 10.50 -33.86 5.84
N PHE A 563 10.52 -34.64 6.93
CA PHE A 563 11.63 -34.67 7.87
C PHE A 563 12.10 -36.10 8.14
N GLN A 564 13.42 -36.29 8.15
CA GLN A 564 14.07 -37.51 8.60
C GLN A 564 14.70 -37.27 9.97
N GLU A 565 14.31 -38.07 10.96
CA GLU A 565 15.03 -38.09 12.23
C GLU A 565 16.43 -38.70 12.03
N ILE A 566 17.45 -37.97 12.46
CA ILE A 566 18.86 -38.40 12.39
C ILE A 566 19.39 -38.66 13.80
N PRO A 567 20.40 -39.54 13.97
CA PRO A 567 21.04 -39.75 15.26
C PRO A 567 21.54 -38.44 15.87
N GLU A 568 21.32 -38.25 17.18
CA GLU A 568 21.65 -37.02 17.92
C GLU A 568 23.13 -36.61 17.80
N ASN A 569 24.03 -37.59 17.68
CA ASN A 569 25.47 -37.39 17.51
C ASN A 569 25.88 -37.05 16.05
N SER A 570 24.91 -36.87 15.15
CA SER A 570 25.19 -36.47 13.76
C SER A 570 25.66 -35.03 13.71
N LYS A 571 26.59 -34.73 12.79
CA LYS A 571 26.97 -33.34 12.50
C LYS A 571 25.74 -32.57 11.99
N LEU A 572 25.33 -31.55 12.75
CA LEU A 572 24.23 -30.66 12.38
C LEU A 572 24.55 -29.91 11.09
N LYS A 573 23.53 -29.71 10.26
CA LYS A 573 23.56 -28.93 9.03
C LYS A 573 22.56 -27.78 9.13
N PRO A 574 22.84 -26.61 8.51
CA PRO A 574 21.88 -25.52 8.49
C PRO A 574 20.50 -25.98 8.01
N GLY A 575 19.46 -25.62 8.76
CA GLY A 575 18.08 -26.07 8.52
C GLY A 575 17.66 -27.33 9.30
N ASP A 576 18.58 -28.03 9.96
CA ASP A 576 18.22 -29.10 10.91
C ASP A 576 17.41 -28.51 12.08
N ILE A 577 16.36 -29.22 12.49
CA ILE A 577 15.51 -28.84 13.61
C ILE A 577 15.89 -29.70 14.82
N VAL A 578 16.26 -29.07 15.93
CA VAL A 578 16.59 -29.77 17.18
C VAL A 578 15.46 -29.55 18.18
N VAL A 579 14.97 -30.65 18.76
CA VAL A 579 13.93 -30.63 19.80
C VAL A 579 14.48 -31.26 21.06
N HIS A 580 14.48 -30.49 22.13
CA HIS A 580 14.87 -30.95 23.45
C HIS A 580 13.67 -31.24 24.36
N GLY A 581 13.83 -32.26 25.19
CA GLY A 581 12.93 -32.65 26.25
C GLY A 581 12.93 -31.66 27.42
N THR A 582 12.10 -31.95 28.42
CA THR A 582 11.92 -31.07 29.57
C THR A 582 13.08 -31.18 30.56
N THR A 583 13.36 -30.09 31.29
CA THR A 583 14.20 -30.08 32.49
C THR A 583 13.43 -29.50 33.68
N ARG A 584 14.03 -29.52 34.88
CA ARG A 584 13.45 -28.88 36.07
C ARG A 584 13.28 -27.37 35.90
N THR A 585 14.21 -26.70 35.22
CA THR A 585 14.18 -25.24 35.00
C THR A 585 13.45 -24.86 33.71
N ASN A 586 13.32 -25.79 32.76
CA ASN A 586 12.63 -25.59 31.48
C ASN A 586 11.58 -26.70 31.25
N PRO A 587 10.40 -26.59 31.89
CA PRO A 587 9.37 -27.63 31.85
C PRO A 587 8.68 -27.76 30.49
N HIS A 588 8.90 -26.81 29.57
CA HIS A 588 8.33 -26.80 28.23
C HIS A 588 9.28 -27.38 27.16
N GLY A 589 10.51 -27.75 27.54
CA GLY A 589 11.56 -28.13 26.59
C GLY A 589 12.07 -26.95 25.76
N HIS A 590 12.82 -27.25 24.70
CA HIS A 590 13.33 -26.25 23.76
C HIS A 590 13.24 -26.77 22.33
N ILE A 591 13.03 -25.89 21.35
CA ILE A 591 13.06 -26.25 19.92
C ILE A 591 13.72 -25.12 19.14
N LEU A 592 14.55 -25.50 18.19
CA LEU A 592 15.35 -24.56 17.41
C LEU A 592 15.62 -25.08 16.00
N VAL A 593 15.98 -24.16 15.10
CA VAL A 593 16.56 -24.44 13.79
C VAL A 593 18.05 -24.10 13.85
N TYR A 594 18.90 -25.06 13.49
CA TYR A 594 20.34 -24.83 13.43
C TYR A 594 20.70 -23.94 12.23
N LEU A 595 21.47 -22.89 12.47
CA LEU A 595 21.81 -21.89 11.46
C LEU A 595 23.18 -22.09 10.81
N GLY A 596 23.94 -23.08 11.28
CA GLY A 596 25.38 -23.18 11.04
C GLY A 596 26.19 -22.41 12.08
N ASN A 597 27.50 -22.61 12.08
CA ASN A 597 28.47 -21.86 12.90
C ASN A 597 28.19 -21.85 14.41
N GLY A 598 27.52 -22.89 14.92
CA GLY A 598 27.18 -22.97 16.34
C GLY A 598 26.07 -22.02 16.77
N MET A 599 25.24 -21.55 15.83
CA MET A 599 24.12 -20.66 16.09
C MET A 599 22.78 -21.36 15.86
N GLU A 600 21.76 -20.90 16.58
CA GLU A 600 20.39 -21.37 16.47
C GLU A 600 19.41 -20.22 16.28
N ALA A 601 18.28 -20.51 15.64
CA ALA A 601 17.10 -19.66 15.63
C ALA A 601 15.93 -20.40 16.25
N SER A 602 15.29 -19.77 17.24
CA SER A 602 14.04 -20.24 17.83
C SER A 602 13.05 -19.07 17.91
N ASP A 603 12.83 -18.52 19.10
CA ASP A 603 12.16 -17.24 19.34
C ASP A 603 13.11 -16.03 19.38
N HIS A 604 14.41 -16.31 19.36
CA HIS A 604 15.52 -15.38 19.19
C HIS A 604 16.68 -16.10 18.48
N ILE A 605 17.69 -15.35 18.04
CA ILE A 605 18.94 -15.91 17.52
C ILE A 605 19.95 -15.97 18.66
N GLY A 606 20.54 -17.14 18.89
CA GLY A 606 21.50 -17.34 19.97
C GLY A 606 22.55 -18.40 19.65
N PRO A 607 23.56 -18.57 20.53
CA PRO A 607 24.43 -19.74 20.49
C PRO A 607 23.61 -21.02 20.59
N LEU A 608 24.05 -22.06 19.89
CA LEU A 608 23.42 -23.38 19.92
C LEU A 608 23.34 -23.89 21.37
N THR A 609 22.13 -24.22 21.78
CA THR A 609 21.81 -24.86 23.05
C THR A 609 22.50 -26.23 23.09
N ASP A 610 23.06 -26.57 24.26
CA ASP A 610 23.80 -27.82 24.44
C ASP A 610 22.96 -29.04 23.98
N MET A 611 23.59 -29.97 23.26
CA MET A 611 22.92 -31.18 22.77
C MET A 611 22.47 -32.07 23.93
N ASP A 612 23.12 -31.97 25.10
CA ASP A 612 22.71 -32.67 26.34
C ASP A 612 21.60 -31.91 27.11
N TYR A 613 20.97 -30.89 26.51
CA TYR A 613 19.88 -30.16 27.14
C TYR A 613 18.59 -30.99 27.18
N GLY A 614 17.94 -31.07 28.34
CA GLY A 614 16.65 -31.75 28.47
C GLY A 614 16.74 -33.19 28.96
N SER A 615 15.59 -33.85 29.00
CA SER A 615 15.45 -35.29 29.26
C SER A 615 15.72 -36.15 28.01
N PHE A 616 15.75 -35.53 26.83
CA PHE A 616 16.10 -36.13 25.54
C PHE A 616 16.45 -35.03 24.55
N THR A 617 17.16 -35.35 23.47
CA THR A 617 17.32 -34.49 22.30
C THR A 617 17.05 -35.29 21.04
N ARG A 618 16.31 -34.70 20.10
CA ARG A 618 15.95 -35.32 18.82
C ARG A 618 16.21 -34.34 17.69
N VAL A 619 16.84 -34.82 16.62
CA VAL A 619 17.25 -33.98 15.49
C VAL A 619 16.51 -34.43 14.24
N PHE A 620 15.89 -33.48 13.55
CA PHE A 620 15.10 -33.70 12.35
C PHE A 620 15.70 -32.93 11.19
N ARG A 621 16.12 -33.65 10.16
CA ARG A 621 16.68 -33.08 8.93
C ARG A 621 15.58 -33.02 7.86
N PRO A 622 15.34 -31.85 7.24
CA PRO A 622 14.45 -31.77 6.09
C PRO A 622 14.92 -32.69 4.96
N VAL A 623 13.99 -33.43 4.34
CA VAL A 623 14.26 -34.28 3.17
C VAL A 623 13.64 -33.63 1.92
N GLY A 624 14.50 -33.23 0.99
CA GLY A 624 14.14 -32.54 -0.24
C GLY A 624 15.36 -32.29 -1.11
#